data_AF-A0A539DZD7-F1
#
_entry.id   AF-A0A539DZD7-F1
#
_cell.length_a   1.000
_cell.length_b   1.000
_cell.length_c   1.000
_cell.angle_alpha   90.00
_cell.angle_beta   90.00
_cell.angle_gamma   90.00
#
_symmetry.space_group_name_H-M   'P 1'
#
loop_
_entity.id
_entity.type
_entity.pdbx_description
1 polymer ?
#
loop_
_entity_poly.entity_id
_entity_poly.type
_entity_poly.pdbx_seq_one_letter_code
_entity_poly.pdbx_strand_id
1 'polypeptide(L)' 'MPYWVIGIGGSVGQWIYDTTGRPMAINNDKVIEINAPAWRCDPTPAFRELDFTPRFNLADGIKDTARWYREAGWLK' A
#
# COMPACT_ATOMS: atom_id res chain seq x y z
N MET A 1 -1.38 -0.95 -15.60
CA MET A 1 -2.84 -1.13 -15.54
C MET A 1 -3.50 -0.04 -16.38
N PRO A 2 -4.45 -0.34 -17.26
CA PRO A 2 -5.24 0.68 -17.94
C PRO A 2 -6.07 1.48 -16.94
N TYR A 3 -6.09 2.81 -17.05
CA TYR A 3 -6.72 3.72 -16.09
C TYR A 3 -8.22 3.44 -15.83
N TRP A 4 -8.94 3.01 -16.87
CA TRP A 4 -10.37 2.71 -16.81
C TRP A 4 -10.71 1.53 -15.89
N VAL A 5 -9.82 0.54 -15.78
CA VAL A 5 -10.03 -0.64 -14.92
C VAL A 5 -10.01 -0.23 -13.45
N ILE A 6 -9.11 0.68 -13.08
CA ILE A 6 -8.96 1.19 -11.72
C ILE A 6 -10.18 2.07 -11.36
N GLY A 7 -10.60 2.94 -12.28
CA GLY A 7 -11.77 3.80 -12.07
C GLY A 7 -13.09 3.04 -11.87
N ILE A 8 -13.30 1.94 -12.61
CA ILE A 8 -14.47 1.06 -12.42
C ILE A 8 -14.42 0.38 -11.05
N GLY A 9 -13.26 -0.17 -10.67
CA GLY A 9 -13.07 -0.80 -9.37
C GLY A 9 -13.34 0.15 -8.20
N GLY A 10 -12.86 1.39 -8.29
CA GLY A 10 -13.11 2.43 -7.29
C GLY A 10 -14.59 2.79 -7.19
N SER A 11 -15.29 2.93 -8.33
CA SER A 11 -16.70 3.33 -8.37
C SER A 11 -17.63 2.24 -7.82
N VAL A 12 -17.36 0.96 -8.13
CA VAL A 12 -18.10 -0.18 -7.57
C VAL A 12 -17.84 -0.30 -6.06
N GLY A 13 -16.58 -0.11 -5.63
CA GLY A 13 -16.22 -0.11 -4.22
C GLY A 13 -16.91 0.99 -3.42
N GLN A 14 -17.00 2.20 -4.00
CA GLN A 14 -17.71 3.33 -3.41
C GLN A 14 -19.22 3.07 -3.31
N TRP A 15 -19.84 2.54 -4.36
CA TRP A 15 -21.26 2.22 -4.35
C TRP A 15 -21.62 1.16 -3.30
N ILE A 16 -20.77 0.13 -3.13
CA ILE A 16 -20.94 -0.88 -2.07
C ILE A 16 -20.78 -0.24 -0.69
N TYR A 17 -19.80 0.66 -0.50
CA TYR A 17 -19.61 1.39 0.74
C TYR A 17 -20.84 2.26 1.09
N ASP A 18 -21.35 3.04 0.14
CA ASP A 18 -22.48 3.94 0.34
C ASP A 18 -23.77 3.17 0.68
N THR A 19 -23.92 1.94 0.17
CA THR A 19 -25.11 1.11 0.39
C THR A 19 -25.02 0.19 1.62
N THR A 20 -23.82 -0.27 1.99
CA THR A 20 -23.64 -1.27 3.07
C THR A 20 -22.90 -0.73 4.29
N GLY A 21 -22.29 0.45 4.21
CA GLY A 21 -21.43 1.03 5.25
C GLY A 21 -20.15 0.23 5.51
N ARG A 22 -19.84 -0.78 4.68
CA ARG A 22 -18.66 -1.64 4.86
C ARG A 22 -17.48 -1.08 4.06
N PRO A 23 -16.34 -0.78 4.70
CA PRO A 23 -15.18 -0.29 3.99
C PRO A 23 -14.65 -1.37 3.04
N MET A 24 -14.53 -1.01 1.77
CA MET A 24 -13.97 -1.88 0.73
C MET A 24 -12.46 -1.64 0.60
N ALA A 25 -11.70 -2.71 0.32
CA ALA A 25 -10.25 -2.63 0.13
C ALA A 25 -9.85 -1.73 -1.07
N ILE A 26 -10.74 -1.57 -2.05
CA ILE A 26 -10.59 -0.64 -3.17
C ILE A 26 -11.84 0.24 -3.20
N ASN A 27 -11.64 1.55 -3.11
CA ASN A 27 -12.66 2.60 -3.26
C ASN A 27 -12.07 3.75 -4.11
N ASN A 28 -12.86 4.78 -4.41
CA ASN A 28 -12.40 5.91 -5.22
C ASN A 28 -11.19 6.64 -4.60
N ASP A 29 -11.13 6.76 -3.27
CA ASP A 29 -9.98 7.38 -2.59
C ASP A 29 -8.69 6.59 -2.83
N LYS A 30 -8.76 5.25 -2.77
CA LYS A 30 -7.61 4.38 -3.10
C LYS A 30 -7.20 4.47 -4.55
N VAL A 31 -8.13 4.72 -5.47
CA VAL A 31 -7.79 4.99 -6.88
C VAL A 31 -6.98 6.28 -7.00
N ILE A 32 -7.35 7.34 -6.28
CA ILE A 32 -6.62 8.61 -6.29
C ILE A 32 -5.24 8.42 -5.67
N GLU A 33 -5.16 7.75 -4.52
CA GLU A 33 -3.89 7.48 -3.84
C GLU A 33 -2.94 6.71 -4.76
N ILE A 34 -3.35 5.58 -5.33
CA ILE A 34 -2.50 4.73 -6.20
C ILE A 34 -1.94 5.50 -7.40
N ASN A 35 -2.70 6.47 -7.92
CA ASN A 35 -2.30 7.27 -9.08
C ASN A 35 -1.41 8.48 -8.74
N ALA A 36 -1.11 8.73 -7.46
CA ALA A 36 -0.24 9.82 -7.06
C ALA A 36 1.15 9.71 -7.74
N PRO A 37 1.71 10.79 -8.32
CA PRO A 37 2.98 10.70 -9.06
C PRO A 37 4.20 10.46 -8.18
N ALA A 38 4.11 10.73 -6.87
CA ALA A 38 5.22 10.75 -5.93
C ALA A 38 5.21 9.57 -4.93
N TRP A 39 4.85 8.35 -5.37
CA TRP A 39 4.93 7.14 -4.52
C TRP A 39 6.35 6.72 -4.15
N ARG A 40 7.33 7.10 -4.97
CA ARG A 40 8.73 6.73 -4.74
C ARG A 40 9.43 7.88 -4.02
N CYS A 41 9.90 7.59 -2.81
CA CYS A 41 10.81 8.46 -2.09
C CYS A 41 12.25 8.01 -2.41
N ASP A 42 13.14 8.96 -2.70
CA ASP A 42 14.58 8.70 -2.79
C ASP A 42 15.19 8.66 -1.39
N PRO A 43 15.76 7.52 -0.94
CA PRO A 43 16.35 7.41 0.38
C PRO A 43 17.78 7.98 0.46
N THR A 44 18.38 8.40 -0.66
CA THR A 44 19.77 8.87 -0.73
C THR A 44 20.14 9.94 0.31
N PRO A 45 19.29 10.97 0.57
CA PRO A 45 19.59 11.98 1.59
C PRO A 45 19.70 11.39 3.00
N ALA A 46 18.85 10.41 3.34
CA ALA A 46 18.87 9.78 4.67
C ALA A 46 20.20 9.06 4.93
N PHE A 47 20.77 8.41 3.91
CA PHE A 47 22.06 7.73 4.03
C PHE A 47 23.23 8.71 4.17
N ARG A 48 23.18 9.86 3.48
CA ARG A 48 24.29 10.82 3.44
C ARG A 48 24.30 11.79 4.62
N GLU A 49 23.12 12.26 5.02
CA GLU A 49 22.98 13.37 5.98
C GLU A 49 22.71 12.87 7.40
N LEU A 50 22.04 11.72 7.54
CA LEU A 50 21.64 11.17 8.84
C LEU A 50 22.50 9.98 9.28
N ASP A 51 23.52 9.61 8.50
CA ASP A 51 24.34 8.40 8.68
C ASP A 51 23.49 7.14 8.89
N PHE A 52 22.30 7.12 8.25
CA PHE A 52 21.36 6.02 8.43
C PHE A 52 21.83 4.80 7.65
N THR A 53 22.05 3.68 8.35
CA THR A 53 22.37 2.40 7.73
C THR A 53 21.25 1.39 8.01
N PRO A 54 20.46 0.98 7.00
CA PRO A 54 19.37 0.03 7.20
C PRO A 54 19.95 -1.34 7.56
N ARG A 55 19.46 -1.93 8.67
CA ARG A 55 19.88 -3.27 9.13
C ARG A 55 19.44 -4.39 8.19
N PHE A 56 18.33 -4.20 7.48
CA PHE A 56 17.75 -5.16 6.56
C PHE A 56 17.59 -4.51 5.19
N ASN A 57 17.81 -5.29 4.13
CA ASN A 57 17.29 -4.90 2.83
C ASN A 57 15.76 -5.03 2.83
N LEU A 58 15.10 -4.30 1.92
CA LEU A 58 13.64 -4.24 1.87
C LEU A 58 13.00 -5.61 1.67
N ALA A 59 13.58 -6.46 0.84
CA ALA A 59 13.01 -7.77 0.52
C ALA A 59 12.99 -8.69 1.75
N ASP A 60 14.08 -8.71 2.52
CA ASP A 60 14.17 -9.55 3.71
C ASP A 60 13.32 -9.00 4.86
N GLY A 61 13.27 -7.67 5.03
CA GLY A 61 12.38 -7.05 6.01
C GLY A 61 10.89 -7.34 5.75
N ILE A 62 10.47 -7.33 4.47
CA ILE A 62 9.10 -7.70 4.08
C ILE A 62 8.81 -9.17 4.39
N LYS A 63 9.74 -10.09 4.05
CA LYS A 63 9.56 -11.53 4.31
C LYS A 63 9.42 -11.82 5.80
N ASP A 64 10.27 -11.21 6.62
CA ASP A 64 10.25 -11.39 8.07
C ASP A 64 8.95 -10.85 8.68
N THR A 65 8.52 -9.66 8.25
CA THR A 65 7.25 -9.09 8.69
C THR A 65 6.08 -9.98 8.29
N ALA A 66 6.03 -10.45 7.04
CA ALA A 66 4.97 -11.33 6.55
C ALA A 66 4.93 -12.66 7.33
N ARG A 67 6.09 -13.23 7.68
CA ARG A 67 6.18 -14.42 8.54
C ARG A 67 5.56 -14.15 9.91
N TRP A 68 5.97 -13.06 10.56
CA TRP A 68 5.42 -12.69 11.87
C TRP A 68 3.90 -12.48 11.84
N TYR A 69 3.37 -11.81 10.82
CA TYR A 69 1.92 -11.62 10.68
C TYR A 69 1.16 -12.95 10.53
N ARG A 70 1.75 -13.96 9.88
CA ARG A 70 1.15 -15.30 9.78
C ARG A 70 1.17 -16.03 11.11
N GLU A 71 2.28 -15.97 11.84
CA GLU A 71 2.43 -16.58 13.17
C GLU A 71 1.47 -15.95 14.18
N ALA A 72 1.26 -14.63 14.11
CA ALA A 72 0.29 -13.91 14.93
C ALA A 72 -1.17 -14.21 14.55
N GLY A 73 -1.42 -14.87 13.41
CA GLY A 73 -2.76 -15.16 12.90
C GLY A 73 -3.47 -13.96 12.24
N TRP A 74 -2.72 -12.90 11.92
CA TRP A 74 -3.25 -11.66 11.32
C TRP A 74 -3.31 -11.76 9.80
N LEU A 75 -2.33 -12.44 9.19
CA LEU A 75 -2.42 -12.93 7.82
C LEU A 75 -2.71 -14.42 7.84
N LYS A 76 -3.77 -14.84 7.16
CA LYS A 76 -4.06 -16.25 6.89
C LYS A 76 -3.38 -16.71 5.61
#